data_AF-A0A532AS08-F1
#
_entry.id   AF-A0A532AS08-F1
#
_cell.length_a   1.000
_cell.length_b   1.000
_cell.length_c   1.000
_cell.angle_alpha   90.00
_cell.angle_beta   90.00
_cell.angle_gamma   90.00
#
_symmetry.space_group_name_H-M   'P 1'
#
loop_
_entity.id
_entity.type
_entity.pdbx_description
1 polymer ?
#
loop_
_entity_poly.entity_id
_entity_poly.type
_entity_poly.pdbx_seq_one_letter_code
_entity_poly.pdbx_strand_id
1 'polypeptide(L)'
;MTPANLLGQVLSLQLVAKYNKSDYLAQTKTTLPQIVMTNATPGLHGQRLLLNREIPTLEAQSSLAFTQIPEYNPFLRTFRGVVMIKLMREASHSYPWLLKSIMGIIALAFVITMGWWGFGEQSGAVVASVGDLTISRDEFRRAYENTYRFYKDKVPGEFKDETIKQFVVDQLIDNRTWLIAAKNMGLTVANEDLREVIMQIPDFQKNGAFDPEVYQRLLAANHLTPAIFEAMEAKEVLSNKARLVIRDAVALTPAELAEAQALTVRQTESDPAKAAAAKDRALQDVLFQKQQRALMAYTESLKTTLPITIHRELL
;
A
#
# COMPACT_ATOMS: atom_id res chain seq x y z
N MET A 1 -1.53 -17.05 2.62
CA MET A 1 -2.89 -17.04 3.20
C MET A 1 -2.73 -16.56 4.64
N THR A 2 -3.09 -15.31 4.94
CA THR A 2 -2.85 -14.70 6.26
C THR A 2 -4.15 -14.19 6.90
N PRO A 3 -4.41 -14.52 8.17
CA PRO A 3 -5.62 -14.15 8.90
C PRO A 3 -5.55 -12.80 9.66
N ALA A 4 -4.41 -12.10 9.68
CA ALA A 4 -4.25 -10.89 10.49
C ALA A 4 -4.98 -9.65 9.95
N ASN A 5 -5.26 -9.60 8.64
CA ASN A 5 -6.01 -8.49 8.03
C ASN A 5 -7.55 -8.71 8.08
N LEU A 6 -8.01 -9.83 8.66
CA LEU A 6 -9.43 -10.21 8.65
C LEU A 6 -10.21 -9.65 9.84
N LEU A 7 -9.61 -9.45 11.01
CA LEU A 7 -10.37 -8.96 12.17
C LEU A 7 -10.70 -7.46 12.08
N GLY A 8 -9.85 -6.66 11.43
CA GLY A 8 -10.13 -5.25 11.15
C GLY A 8 -11.09 -5.02 9.96
N GLN A 9 -11.01 -5.85 8.92
CA GLN A 9 -11.79 -5.68 7.69
C GLN A 9 -13.14 -6.43 7.67
N VAL A 10 -13.26 -7.58 8.35
CA VAL A 10 -14.57 -8.26 8.49
C VAL A 10 -15.53 -7.40 9.31
N LEU A 11 -14.99 -6.59 10.21
CA LEU A 11 -15.75 -5.72 11.09
C LEU A 11 -16.28 -4.47 10.36
N SER A 12 -15.53 -3.91 9.41
CA SER A 12 -16.03 -2.87 8.50
C SER A 12 -17.03 -3.40 7.47
N LEU A 13 -16.85 -4.65 6.99
CA LEU A 13 -17.78 -5.32 6.08
C LEU A 13 -19.16 -5.62 6.70
N GLN A 14 -19.24 -5.93 8.00
CA GLN A 14 -20.53 -6.11 8.68
C GLN A 14 -21.26 -4.79 8.95
N LEU A 15 -20.53 -3.67 9.10
CA LEU A 15 -21.15 -2.35 9.26
C LEU A 15 -21.78 -1.83 7.95
N VAL A 16 -21.11 -2.02 6.81
CA VAL A 16 -21.63 -1.57 5.50
C VAL A 16 -22.86 -2.38 5.07
N ALA A 17 -22.90 -3.69 5.34
CA ALA A 17 -24.03 -4.54 4.96
C ALA A 17 -25.30 -4.30 5.80
N LYS A 18 -25.18 -3.82 7.05
CA LYS A 18 -26.32 -3.61 7.95
C LYS A 18 -26.97 -2.22 7.77
N TYR A 19 -26.21 -1.22 7.34
CA TYR A 19 -26.70 0.15 7.14
C TYR A 19 -27.28 0.42 5.73
N ASN A 20 -27.04 -0.45 4.75
CA ASN A 20 -27.45 -0.20 3.37
C ASN A 20 -28.85 -0.74 2.99
N LYS A 21 -29.61 -1.27 3.95
CA LYS A 21 -30.92 -1.91 3.69
C LYS A 21 -32.12 -0.97 3.91
N SER A 22 -31.96 0.18 4.55
CA SER A 22 -33.07 1.12 4.80
C SER A 22 -33.30 2.14 3.68
N ASP A 23 -32.25 2.50 2.91
CA ASP A 23 -32.31 3.71 2.08
C ASP A 23 -32.53 3.44 0.58
N TYR A 24 -32.52 2.17 0.15
CA TYR A 24 -32.71 1.79 -1.26
C TYR A 24 -34.16 1.50 -1.69
N LEU A 25 -35.14 1.57 -0.79
CA LEU A 25 -36.55 1.35 -1.14
C LEU A 25 -37.38 2.63 -1.35
N ALA A 26 -36.78 3.82 -1.17
CA ALA A 26 -37.52 5.08 -1.21
C ALA A 26 -37.42 5.86 -2.55
N GLN A 27 -36.57 5.45 -3.50
CA GLN A 27 -36.36 6.21 -4.74
C GLN A 27 -36.18 5.32 -5.97
N THR A 28 -37.20 4.55 -6.36
CA THR A 28 -37.44 4.20 -7.78
C THR A 28 -38.88 3.68 -7.93
N LYS A 29 -39.86 4.57 -7.74
CA LYS A 29 -41.14 4.46 -8.46
C LYS A 29 -41.07 5.43 -9.62
N THR A 30 -41.50 4.95 -10.79
CA THR A 30 -41.89 5.69 -12.01
C THR A 30 -40.93 5.50 -13.19
N THR A 31 -41.51 4.91 -14.24
CA THR A 31 -41.15 4.92 -15.68
C THR A 31 -40.21 3.84 -16.24
N LEU A 32 -40.84 2.78 -16.75
CA LEU A 32 -40.35 1.93 -17.87
C LEU A 32 -40.37 2.72 -19.19
N PRO A 33 -39.50 2.41 -20.15
CA PRO A 33 -40.02 1.71 -21.33
C PRO A 33 -39.13 0.58 -21.87
N GLN A 34 -39.84 -0.37 -22.48
CA GLN A 34 -39.39 -1.55 -23.21
C GLN A 34 -38.74 -1.20 -24.55
N ILE A 35 -37.66 -1.89 -24.94
CA ILE A 35 -37.33 -2.16 -26.35
C ILE A 35 -36.80 -3.60 -26.47
N VAL A 36 -37.28 -4.26 -27.52
CA VAL A 36 -37.29 -5.69 -27.82
C VAL A 36 -36.29 -6.03 -28.94
N MET A 37 -35.86 -7.31 -28.98
CA MET A 37 -35.24 -8.08 -30.09
C MET A 37 -33.74 -7.84 -30.34
N THR A 38 -32.88 -8.81 -30.69
CA THR A 38 -33.07 -10.15 -31.30
C THR A 38 -31.75 -10.96 -31.22
N ASN A 39 -31.86 -12.29 -31.16
CA ASN A 39 -30.79 -13.31 -31.13
C ASN A 39 -29.99 -13.43 -32.44
N ALA A 40 -28.69 -13.77 -32.37
CA ALA A 40 -28.04 -14.83 -33.17
C ALA A 40 -26.50 -14.95 -32.90
N THR A 41 -26.05 -16.19 -32.75
CA THR A 41 -24.68 -16.75 -32.64
C THR A 41 -24.65 -17.96 -33.62
N PRO A 42 -23.54 -18.65 -34.04
CA PRO A 42 -22.08 -18.45 -33.94
C PRO A 42 -21.32 -18.52 -35.29
N GLY A 43 -20.00 -18.29 -35.27
CA GLY A 43 -19.05 -18.60 -36.36
C GLY A 43 -18.30 -19.93 -36.19
N LEU A 44 -17.77 -20.47 -37.30
CA LEU A 44 -16.82 -21.59 -37.38
C LEU A 44 -15.98 -21.53 -38.67
N HIS A 45 -14.73 -21.98 -38.56
CA HIS A 45 -13.72 -22.35 -39.59
C HIS A 45 -13.02 -21.18 -40.33
N GLY A 46 -11.69 -21.09 -40.48
CA GLY A 46 -10.62 -22.07 -40.42
C GLY A 46 -10.14 -22.41 -41.83
N GLN A 47 -9.02 -21.83 -42.31
CA GLN A 47 -8.09 -22.47 -43.28
C GLN A 47 -6.84 -21.61 -43.59
N ARG A 48 -5.70 -22.31 -43.68
CA ARG A 48 -4.36 -21.89 -44.13
C ARG A 48 -4.29 -21.78 -45.66
N LEU A 49 -3.41 -20.94 -46.20
CA LEU A 49 -2.80 -21.12 -47.55
C LEU A 49 -1.42 -20.44 -47.63
N LEU A 50 -0.49 -21.15 -48.29
CA LEU A 50 0.94 -20.88 -48.51
C LEU A 50 1.18 -20.05 -49.79
N LEU A 51 2.39 -19.48 -49.97
CA LEU A 51 3.18 -19.35 -51.23
C LEU A 51 4.25 -18.24 -51.03
N ASN A 52 5.53 -18.54 -50.85
CA ASN A 52 6.57 -18.85 -51.86
C ASN A 52 6.89 -17.68 -52.81
N ARG A 53 8.10 -17.07 -52.68
CA ARG A 53 8.78 -16.32 -53.74
C ARG A 53 10.30 -16.15 -53.47
N GLU A 54 11.06 -16.99 -54.17
CA GLU A 54 12.37 -16.86 -54.84
C GLU A 54 13.34 -15.70 -54.52
N ILE A 55 14.61 -16.09 -54.34
CA ILE A 55 15.83 -15.26 -54.29
C ILE A 55 16.51 -15.31 -55.67
N PRO A 56 16.96 -14.18 -56.26
CA PRO A 56 17.89 -14.22 -57.38
C PRO A 56 19.33 -13.92 -56.96
N THR A 57 20.24 -14.82 -57.32
CA THR A 57 21.70 -14.66 -57.38
C THR A 57 22.10 -13.98 -58.69
N LEU A 58 23.04 -13.03 -58.66
CA LEU A 58 23.79 -12.60 -59.83
C LEU A 58 25.27 -12.43 -59.48
N GLU A 59 26.07 -13.41 -59.88
CA GLU A 59 27.49 -13.23 -60.18
C GLU A 59 27.61 -12.37 -61.44
N ALA A 60 28.61 -11.47 -61.48
CA ALA A 60 29.55 -11.37 -62.60
C ALA A 60 30.51 -10.16 -62.47
N GLN A 61 31.78 -10.45 -62.75
CA GLN A 61 32.78 -9.61 -63.41
C GLN A 61 33.67 -8.69 -62.55
N SER A 62 34.74 -9.32 -62.09
CA SER A 62 36.12 -8.84 -62.01
C SER A 62 36.54 -7.85 -63.11
N SER A 63 37.06 -6.68 -62.73
CA SER A 63 38.21 -6.06 -63.41
C SER A 63 38.95 -5.07 -62.50
N LEU A 64 40.18 -5.46 -62.16
CA LEU A 64 41.41 -4.65 -62.17
C LEU A 64 41.43 -3.30 -61.43
N ALA A 65 41.87 -3.32 -60.17
CA ALA A 65 42.90 -2.40 -59.67
C ALA A 65 43.50 -2.99 -58.38
N PHE A 66 44.60 -3.74 -58.55
CA PHE A 66 45.47 -4.15 -57.46
C PHE A 66 46.22 -2.89 -56.98
N THR A 67 45.62 -2.15 -56.05
CA THR A 67 46.32 -1.07 -55.34
C THR A 67 47.15 -1.74 -54.26
N GLN A 68 48.48 -1.63 -54.43
CA GLN A 68 49.47 -2.17 -53.50
C GLN A 68 49.15 -1.79 -52.05
N ILE A 69 49.05 -2.79 -51.19
CA ILE A 69 49.00 -2.62 -49.74
C ILE A 69 50.43 -2.31 -49.31
N PRO A 70 50.70 -1.19 -48.61
CA PRO A 70 52.05 -0.90 -48.12
C PRO A 70 52.49 -1.99 -47.14
N GLU A 71 53.74 -2.40 -47.32
CA GLU A 71 54.46 -3.39 -46.54
C GLU A 71 54.32 -3.12 -45.03
N TYR A 72 53.78 -4.12 -44.31
CA TYR A 72 53.64 -4.09 -42.87
C TYR A 72 55.03 -4.05 -42.21
N ASN A 73 55.44 -2.89 -41.72
CA ASN A 73 56.68 -2.72 -40.97
C ASN A 73 56.48 -3.21 -39.52
N PRO A 74 57.11 -4.32 -39.08
CA PRO A 74 56.85 -4.92 -37.76
C PRO A 74 57.50 -4.16 -36.58
N PHE A 75 58.18 -3.03 -36.83
CA PHE A 75 59.05 -2.38 -35.83
C PHE A 75 58.38 -1.36 -34.89
N LEU A 76 57.08 -1.09 -35.00
CA LEU A 76 56.43 -0.04 -34.20
C LEU A 76 55.38 -0.51 -33.17
N ARG A 77 55.27 -1.82 -32.88
CA ARG A 77 54.22 -2.32 -31.97
C ARG A 77 54.61 -2.50 -30.50
N THR A 78 55.87 -2.31 -30.11
CA THR A 78 56.32 -2.78 -28.78
C THR A 78 56.41 -1.70 -27.68
N PHE A 79 56.34 -0.39 -27.99
CA PHE A 79 56.60 0.64 -26.97
C PHE A 79 55.41 1.46 -26.42
N ARG A 80 54.17 1.32 -26.92
CA ARG A 80 53.02 2.10 -26.37
C ARG A 80 52.08 1.35 -25.43
N GLY A 81 51.97 0.01 -25.49
CA GLY A 81 51.02 -0.74 -24.66
C GLY A 81 51.46 -0.95 -23.20
N VAL A 82 52.74 -1.21 -22.98
CA VAL A 82 53.27 -1.54 -21.65
C VAL A 82 53.43 -0.31 -20.77
N VAL A 83 53.70 0.86 -21.37
CA VAL A 83 53.88 2.13 -20.65
C VAL A 83 52.53 2.67 -20.13
N MET A 84 51.45 2.53 -20.92
CA MET A 84 50.11 3.00 -20.53
C MET A 84 49.49 2.17 -19.39
N ILE A 85 49.68 0.84 -19.41
CA ILE A 85 49.17 -0.05 -18.34
C ILE A 85 49.95 0.15 -17.04
N LYS A 86 51.25 0.44 -17.12
CA LYS A 86 52.06 0.77 -15.94
C LYS A 86 51.66 2.12 -15.33
N LEU A 87 51.39 3.15 -16.15
CA LEU A 87 50.89 4.44 -15.67
C LEU A 87 49.52 4.34 -14.99
N MET A 88 48.60 3.50 -15.48
CA MET A 88 47.31 3.27 -14.82
C MET A 88 47.45 2.48 -13.51
N ARG A 89 48.41 1.55 -13.43
CA ARG A 89 48.69 0.78 -12.21
C ARG A 89 49.41 1.63 -11.14
N GLU A 90 50.33 2.49 -11.55
CA GLU A 90 51.07 3.42 -10.67
C GLU A 90 50.17 4.54 -10.11
N ALA A 91 49.22 5.04 -10.91
CA ALA A 91 48.24 6.05 -10.48
C ALA A 91 47.26 5.51 -9.42
N SER A 92 46.96 4.21 -9.44
CA SER A 92 46.13 3.55 -8.42
C SER A 92 46.86 3.39 -7.08
N HIS A 93 48.18 3.23 -7.10
CA HIS A 93 49.00 3.07 -5.89
C HIS A 93 49.50 4.40 -5.30
N SER A 94 49.57 5.50 -6.06
CA SER A 94 50.13 6.77 -5.58
C SER A 94 49.15 7.66 -4.79
N TYR A 95 47.83 7.45 -4.90
CA TYR A 95 46.84 8.29 -4.17
C TYR A 95 45.64 7.50 -3.62
N PRO A 96 45.84 6.46 -2.77
CA PRO A 96 44.73 5.73 -2.14
C PRO A 96 43.82 6.65 -1.29
N TRP A 97 44.35 7.77 -0.82
CA TRP A 97 43.61 8.79 -0.07
C TRP A 97 42.68 9.63 -0.96
N LEU A 98 43.10 9.99 -2.18
CA LEU A 98 42.28 10.73 -3.14
C LEU A 98 41.08 9.90 -3.59
N LEU A 99 41.30 8.61 -3.86
CA LEU A 99 40.25 7.69 -4.30
C LEU A 99 39.23 7.43 -3.17
N LYS A 100 39.69 7.27 -1.93
CA LYS A 100 38.82 7.21 -0.74
C LYS A 100 38.04 8.52 -0.53
N SER A 101 38.65 9.68 -0.79
CA SER A 101 38.00 10.98 -0.66
C SER A 101 36.89 11.15 -1.69
N ILE A 102 37.12 10.77 -2.95
CA ILE A 102 36.10 10.82 -4.01
C ILE A 102 34.96 9.83 -3.69
N MET A 103 35.28 8.63 -3.22
CA MET A 103 34.27 7.64 -2.83
C MET A 103 33.44 8.11 -1.63
N GLY A 104 34.09 8.78 -0.66
CA GLY A 104 33.44 9.40 0.49
C GLY A 104 32.54 10.57 0.08
N ILE A 105 32.96 11.41 -0.86
CA ILE A 105 32.14 12.52 -1.39
C ILE A 105 30.91 11.98 -2.14
N ILE A 106 31.08 10.93 -2.95
CA ILE A 106 29.95 10.29 -3.65
C ILE A 106 28.99 9.64 -2.65
N ALA A 107 29.51 8.89 -1.67
CA ALA A 107 28.71 8.29 -0.61
C ALA A 107 27.96 9.37 0.21
N LEU A 108 28.64 10.48 0.53
CA LEU A 108 28.04 11.61 1.22
C LEU A 108 26.99 12.31 0.36
N ALA A 109 27.22 12.47 -0.95
CA ALA A 109 26.23 12.98 -1.89
C ALA A 109 25.01 12.05 -1.96
N PHE A 110 25.20 10.73 -1.93
CA PHE A 110 24.09 9.77 -1.83
C PHE A 110 23.35 9.87 -0.49
N VAL A 111 24.04 10.01 0.64
CA VAL A 111 23.38 10.16 1.95
C VAL A 111 22.63 11.49 2.05
N ILE A 112 23.19 12.58 1.52
CA ILE A 112 22.54 13.90 1.52
C ILE A 112 21.38 13.94 0.53
N THR A 113 21.52 13.35 -0.66
CA THR A 113 20.45 13.34 -1.66
C THR A 113 19.37 12.30 -1.33
N MET A 114 19.70 11.05 -0.99
CA MET A 114 18.69 10.02 -0.64
C MET A 114 18.16 10.12 0.80
N GLY A 115 18.93 10.65 1.75
CA GLY A 115 18.51 10.76 3.15
C GLY A 115 17.39 11.78 3.39
N TRP A 116 17.16 12.70 2.45
CA TRP A 116 16.06 13.67 2.50
C TRP A 116 14.84 13.27 1.65
N TRP A 117 15.00 12.32 0.73
CA TRP A 117 13.94 11.91 -0.22
C TRP A 117 12.83 11.03 0.39
N GLY A 118 12.84 10.81 1.71
CA GLY A 118 11.81 10.03 2.39
C GLY A 118 10.61 10.83 2.91
N PHE A 119 10.76 12.15 3.14
CA PHE A 119 9.75 12.94 3.88
C PHE A 119 9.67 14.42 3.49
N GLY A 120 10.13 14.81 2.30
CA GLY A 120 9.87 16.14 1.75
C GLY A 120 8.64 16.09 0.85
N GLU A 121 7.70 17.02 1.06
CA GLU A 121 6.58 17.36 0.15
C GLU A 121 7.03 17.22 -1.31
N GLN A 122 6.78 16.05 -1.90
CA GLN A 122 7.07 15.85 -3.30
C GLN A 122 6.07 16.77 -3.99
N SER A 123 6.56 17.75 -4.74
CA SER A 123 5.75 18.70 -5.51
C SER A 123 5.01 18.01 -6.68
N GLY A 124 4.44 16.84 -6.41
CA GLY A 124 3.49 16.13 -7.23
C GLY A 124 2.07 16.55 -6.83
N ALA A 125 1.11 16.16 -7.66
CA ALA A 125 -0.28 16.51 -7.45
C ALA A 125 -0.80 15.98 -6.10
N VAL A 126 -1.38 16.86 -5.27
CA VAL A 126 -1.95 16.53 -3.95
C VAL A 126 -3.40 16.13 -4.14
N VAL A 127 -3.75 14.88 -3.82
CA VAL A 127 -5.10 14.34 -4.00
C VAL A 127 -6.04 14.81 -2.89
N ALA A 128 -5.54 14.93 -1.66
CA ALA A 128 -6.32 15.44 -0.55
C ALA A 128 -5.41 16.10 0.50
N SER A 129 -5.98 17.01 1.29
CA SER A 129 -5.34 17.61 2.46
C SER A 129 -6.27 17.51 3.67
N VAL A 130 -5.68 17.31 4.85
CA VAL A 130 -6.35 17.19 6.14
C VAL A 130 -5.55 18.03 7.13
N GLY A 131 -5.99 19.25 7.42
CA GLY A 131 -5.20 20.21 8.20
C GLY A 131 -3.83 20.46 7.55
N ASP A 132 -2.76 20.26 8.32
CA ASP A 132 -1.37 20.43 7.86
C ASP A 132 -0.81 19.19 7.12
N LEU A 133 -1.58 18.11 7.00
CA LEU A 133 -1.12 16.87 6.38
C LEU A 133 -1.69 16.70 4.97
N THR A 134 -0.83 16.39 4.01
CA THR A 134 -1.22 16.14 2.62
C THR A 134 -1.20 14.64 2.28
N ILE A 135 -1.96 14.28 1.25
CA ILE A 135 -2.00 12.96 0.63
C ILE A 135 -1.58 13.15 -0.83
N SER A 136 -0.42 12.59 -1.18
CA SER A 136 0.11 12.71 -2.53
C SER A 136 -0.59 11.76 -3.51
N ARG A 137 -0.55 12.09 -4.81
CA ARG A 137 -1.05 11.20 -5.86
C ARG A 137 -0.37 9.83 -5.85
N ASP A 138 0.92 9.76 -5.55
CA ASP A 138 1.64 8.49 -5.52
C ASP A 138 1.23 7.62 -4.33
N GLU A 139 0.98 8.23 -3.17
CA GLU A 139 0.42 7.53 -2.01
C GLU A 139 -0.98 6.98 -2.32
N PHE A 140 -1.85 7.82 -2.89
CA PHE A 140 -3.18 7.40 -3.31
C PHE A 140 -3.13 6.26 -4.33
N ARG A 141 -2.31 6.38 -5.39
CA ARG A 141 -2.17 5.35 -6.42
C ARG A 141 -1.72 4.02 -5.83
N ARG A 142 -0.69 4.02 -4.96
CA ARG A 142 -0.23 2.78 -4.30
C ARG A 142 -1.32 2.15 -3.43
N ALA A 143 -2.01 2.95 -2.62
CA ALA A 143 -3.09 2.47 -1.77
C ALA A 143 -4.26 1.91 -2.61
N TYR A 144 -4.58 2.57 -3.72
CA TYR A 144 -5.60 2.12 -4.66
C TYR A 144 -5.22 0.79 -5.31
N GLU A 145 -4.02 0.64 -5.86
CA GLU A 145 -3.58 -0.61 -6.50
C GLU A 145 -3.59 -1.79 -5.51
N ASN A 146 -3.13 -1.56 -4.28
CA ASN A 146 -3.15 -2.57 -3.23
C ASN A 146 -4.57 -3.01 -2.87
N THR A 147 -5.48 -2.04 -2.74
CA THR A 147 -6.89 -2.28 -2.41
C THR A 147 -7.60 -2.98 -3.56
N TYR A 148 -7.40 -2.50 -4.79
CA TYR A 148 -7.96 -3.07 -6.00
C TYR A 148 -7.56 -4.54 -6.18
N ARG A 149 -6.26 -4.86 -6.03
CA ARG A 149 -5.77 -6.24 -6.08
C ARG A 149 -6.41 -7.12 -5.01
N PHE A 150 -6.52 -6.62 -3.77
CA PHE A 150 -7.16 -7.35 -2.68
C PHE A 150 -8.62 -7.70 -2.97
N TYR A 151 -9.41 -6.75 -3.48
CA TYR A 151 -10.82 -7.00 -3.81
C TYR A 151 -10.99 -7.89 -5.03
N LYS A 152 -10.16 -7.70 -6.06
CA LYS A 152 -10.14 -8.54 -7.26
C LYS A 152 -9.89 -10.01 -6.94
N ASP A 153 -8.99 -10.29 -6.01
CA ASP A 153 -8.60 -11.67 -5.66
C ASP A 153 -9.64 -12.36 -4.75
N LYS A 154 -10.48 -11.60 -4.04
CA LYS A 154 -11.36 -12.14 -2.96
C LYS A 154 -12.84 -12.09 -3.24
N VAL A 155 -13.33 -11.14 -4.05
CA VAL A 155 -14.76 -10.96 -4.27
C VAL A 155 -15.07 -11.11 -5.75
N PRO A 156 -15.67 -12.24 -6.18
CA PRO A 156 -16.12 -12.39 -7.56
C PRO A 156 -17.28 -11.43 -7.82
N GLY A 157 -17.02 -10.37 -8.58
CA GLY A 157 -17.99 -9.35 -8.98
C GLY A 157 -17.32 -8.13 -9.61
N GLU A 158 -18.09 -7.36 -10.39
CA GLU A 158 -17.61 -6.08 -10.93
C GLU A 158 -17.76 -4.98 -9.88
N PHE A 159 -16.64 -4.59 -9.26
CA PHE A 159 -16.60 -3.35 -8.48
C PHE A 159 -16.45 -2.17 -9.42
N LYS A 160 -17.27 -1.14 -9.23
CA LYS A 160 -17.07 0.14 -9.92
C LYS A 160 -15.77 0.75 -9.41
N ASP A 161 -14.88 1.06 -10.35
CA ASP A 161 -13.58 1.72 -10.09
C ASP A 161 -13.70 2.91 -9.13
N GLU A 162 -14.70 3.77 -9.39
CA GLU A 162 -15.00 4.96 -8.60
C GLU A 162 -15.26 4.66 -7.11
N THR A 163 -15.92 3.53 -6.81
CA THR A 163 -16.22 3.15 -5.43
C THR A 163 -14.94 2.78 -4.67
N ILE A 164 -13.99 2.12 -5.34
CA ILE A 164 -12.69 1.77 -4.74
C ILE A 164 -11.85 3.03 -4.55
N LYS A 165 -11.82 3.92 -5.55
CA LYS A 165 -11.12 5.21 -5.44
C LYS A 165 -11.63 6.01 -4.25
N GLN A 166 -12.95 6.21 -4.14
CA GLN A 166 -13.56 6.94 -3.03
C GLN A 166 -13.22 6.29 -1.67
N PHE A 167 -13.38 4.97 -1.57
CA PHE A 167 -13.04 4.22 -0.36
C PHE A 167 -11.58 4.43 0.08
N VAL A 168 -10.65 4.39 -0.88
CA VAL A 168 -9.22 4.57 -0.61
C VAL A 168 -8.91 6.00 -0.16
N VAL A 169 -9.48 7.03 -0.79
CA VAL A 169 -9.32 8.42 -0.35
C VAL A 169 -9.84 8.59 1.07
N ASP A 170 -11.05 8.10 1.34
CA ASP A 170 -11.68 8.24 2.66
C ASP A 170 -10.85 7.53 3.74
N GLN A 171 -10.31 6.35 3.44
CA GLN A 171 -9.40 5.63 4.33
C GLN A 171 -8.11 6.43 4.62
N LEU A 172 -7.51 7.06 3.61
CA LEU A 172 -6.31 7.88 3.78
C LEU A 172 -6.61 9.15 4.60
N ILE A 173 -7.74 9.80 4.35
CA ILE A 173 -8.21 10.96 5.14
C ILE A 173 -8.45 10.57 6.59
N ASP A 174 -9.10 9.43 6.83
CA ASP A 174 -9.33 8.91 8.17
C ASP A 174 -8.01 8.62 8.88
N ASN A 175 -7.03 8.03 8.18
CA ASN A 175 -5.69 7.81 8.74
C ASN A 175 -5.04 9.13 9.17
N ARG A 176 -5.04 10.16 8.30
CA ARG A 176 -4.49 11.48 8.63
C ARG A 176 -5.22 12.15 9.79
N THR A 177 -6.55 12.01 9.85
CA THR A 177 -7.37 12.53 10.95
C THR A 177 -6.96 11.93 12.28
N TRP A 178 -6.77 10.62 12.34
CA TRP A 178 -6.32 9.92 13.56
C TRP A 178 -4.86 10.22 13.92
N LEU A 179 -3.99 10.46 12.93
CA LEU A 179 -2.62 10.87 13.19
C LEU A 179 -2.57 12.27 13.83
N ILE A 180 -3.40 13.21 13.36
CA ILE A 180 -3.56 14.54 13.98
C ILE A 180 -4.13 14.41 15.39
N ALA A 181 -5.14 13.56 15.58
CA ALA A 181 -5.70 13.28 16.90
C ALA A 181 -4.62 12.80 17.88
N ALA A 182 -3.79 11.86 17.46
CA ALA A 182 -2.69 11.34 18.27
C ALA A 182 -1.68 12.43 18.65
N LYS A 183 -1.33 13.30 17.69
CA LYS A 183 -0.46 14.46 17.94
C LYS A 183 -1.09 15.43 18.95
N ASN A 184 -2.39 15.72 18.82
CA ASN A 184 -3.11 16.61 19.74
C ASN A 184 -3.20 16.03 21.16
N MET A 185 -3.25 14.70 21.29
CA MET A 185 -3.20 13.98 22.57
C MET A 185 -1.78 13.87 23.15
N GLY A 186 -0.74 14.31 22.42
CA GLY A 186 0.66 14.18 22.85
C GLY A 186 1.18 12.73 22.86
N LEU A 187 0.57 11.85 22.06
CA LEU A 187 0.97 10.44 22.00
C LEU A 187 2.30 10.29 21.24
N THR A 188 3.12 9.34 21.71
CA THR A 188 4.37 8.95 21.05
C THR A 188 4.46 7.43 20.95
N VAL A 189 5.28 6.95 20.01
CA VAL A 189 5.59 5.52 19.85
C VAL A 189 7.04 5.32 20.26
N ALA A 190 7.24 4.45 21.25
CA ALA A 190 8.58 4.06 21.67
C ALA A 190 9.13 3.00 20.69
N ASN A 191 10.45 2.95 20.54
CA ASN A 191 11.08 2.06 19.54
C ASN A 191 10.87 0.57 19.86
N GLU A 192 10.76 0.25 21.14
CA GLU A 192 10.47 -1.05 21.72
C GLU A 192 9.05 -1.51 21.36
N ASP A 193 8.04 -0.63 21.52
CA ASP A 193 6.65 -0.91 21.13
C ASP A 193 6.57 -1.18 19.63
N LEU A 194 7.22 -0.33 18.82
CA LEU A 194 7.25 -0.48 17.37
C LEU A 194 7.89 -1.80 16.96
N ARG A 195 9.00 -2.16 17.60
CA ARG A 195 9.67 -3.45 17.37
C ARG A 195 8.76 -4.62 17.71
N GLU A 196 8.08 -4.59 18.85
CA GLU A 196 7.18 -5.66 19.26
C GLU A 196 6.04 -5.85 18.25
N VAL A 197 5.43 -4.75 17.82
CA VAL A 197 4.39 -4.77 16.77
C VAL A 197 4.93 -5.39 15.48
N ILE A 198 6.11 -4.98 15.02
CA ILE A 198 6.72 -5.52 13.79
C ILE A 198 7.04 -7.01 13.93
N MET A 199 7.52 -7.45 15.08
CA MET A 199 7.82 -8.86 15.34
C MET A 199 6.56 -9.74 15.35
N GLN A 200 5.40 -9.18 15.69
CA GLN A 200 4.12 -9.87 15.68
C GLN A 200 3.51 -10.00 14.27
N ILE A 201 4.08 -9.35 13.25
CA ILE A 201 3.59 -9.44 11.86
C ILE A 201 3.88 -10.85 11.31
N PRO A 202 2.85 -11.65 10.98
CA PRO A 202 3.05 -13.05 10.55
C PRO A 202 3.89 -13.20 9.28
N ASP A 203 3.82 -12.22 8.38
CA ASP A 203 4.58 -12.24 7.11
C ASP A 203 6.10 -12.07 7.31
N PHE A 204 6.52 -11.58 8.48
CA PHE A 204 7.93 -11.48 8.87
C PHE A 204 8.39 -12.66 9.73
N GLN A 205 7.53 -13.65 9.95
CA GLN A 205 7.84 -14.81 10.77
C GLN A 205 8.18 -16.04 9.92
N LYS A 206 9.13 -16.84 10.42
CA LYS A 206 9.44 -18.18 9.94
C LYS A 206 9.26 -19.14 11.12
N ASN A 207 8.43 -20.16 10.95
CA ASN A 207 8.06 -21.10 12.01
C ASN A 207 7.47 -20.40 13.27
N GLY A 208 6.74 -19.30 13.07
CA GLY A 208 6.08 -18.55 14.16
C GLY A 208 6.98 -17.61 14.95
N ALA A 209 8.25 -17.45 14.58
CA ALA A 209 9.18 -16.48 15.17
C ALA A 209 9.68 -15.50 14.11
N PHE A 210 9.94 -14.25 14.50
CA PHE A 210 10.46 -13.23 13.60
C PHE A 210 11.78 -13.67 12.94
N ASP A 211 11.87 -13.54 11.62
CA ASP A 211 13.04 -13.89 10.83
C ASP A 211 13.56 -12.63 10.10
N PRO A 212 14.74 -12.11 10.47
CA PRO A 212 15.31 -10.92 9.86
C PRO A 212 15.57 -11.04 8.35
N GLU A 213 15.89 -12.24 7.85
CA GLU A 213 16.12 -12.46 6.42
C GLU A 213 14.81 -12.41 5.64
N VAL A 214 13.73 -12.98 6.19
CA VAL A 214 12.38 -12.88 5.62
C VAL A 214 11.95 -11.41 5.58
N TYR A 215 12.12 -10.68 6.68
CA TYR A 215 11.82 -9.26 6.77
C TYR A 215 12.55 -8.44 5.70
N GLN A 216 13.88 -8.54 5.64
CA GLN A 216 14.68 -7.79 4.67
C GLN A 216 14.33 -8.14 3.21
N ARG A 217 14.14 -9.44 2.91
CA ARG A 217 13.76 -9.90 1.58
C ARG A 217 12.39 -9.37 1.17
N LEU A 218 11.42 -9.37 2.09
CA LEU A 218 10.07 -8.90 1.80
C LEU A 218 10.03 -7.38 1.61
N LEU A 219 10.78 -6.62 2.41
CA LEU A 219 10.92 -5.18 2.18
C LEU A 219 11.60 -4.86 0.85
N ALA A 220 12.69 -5.57 0.53
CA ALA A 220 13.39 -5.40 -0.74
C ALA A 220 12.49 -5.70 -1.96
N ALA A 221 11.66 -6.75 -1.87
CA ALA A 221 10.69 -7.11 -2.90
C ALA A 221 9.61 -6.03 -3.12
N ASN A 222 9.38 -5.17 -2.13
CA ASN A 222 8.44 -4.04 -2.21
C ASN A 222 9.15 -2.68 -2.38
N HIS A 223 10.46 -2.68 -2.66
CA HIS A 223 11.28 -1.47 -2.79
C HIS A 223 11.28 -0.57 -1.54
N LEU A 224 11.15 -1.17 -0.35
CA LEU A 224 11.16 -0.47 0.93
C LEU A 224 12.49 -0.70 1.65
N THR A 225 12.95 0.34 2.36
CA THR A 225 14.03 0.21 3.34
C THR A 225 13.44 0.00 4.74
N PRO A 226 14.17 -0.62 5.68
CA PRO A 226 13.70 -0.78 7.06
C PRO A 226 13.26 0.53 7.70
N ALA A 227 14.05 1.60 7.53
CA ALA A 227 13.74 2.92 8.09
C ALA A 227 12.43 3.52 7.54
N ILE A 228 12.17 3.38 6.23
CA ILE A 228 10.91 3.85 5.63
C ILE A 228 9.75 3.04 6.16
N PHE A 229 9.88 1.71 6.20
CA PHE A 229 8.85 0.82 6.70
C PHE A 229 8.53 1.09 8.17
N GLU A 230 9.53 1.15 9.04
CA GLU A 230 9.37 1.45 10.46
C GLU A 230 8.70 2.81 10.69
N ALA A 231 9.05 3.84 9.91
CA ALA A 231 8.40 5.14 9.99
C ALA A 231 6.93 5.11 9.54
N MET A 232 6.58 4.27 8.57
CA MET A 232 5.18 4.05 8.17
C MET A 232 4.40 3.32 9.27
N GLU A 233 4.97 2.25 9.81
CA GLU A 233 4.36 1.49 10.90
C GLU A 233 4.20 2.35 12.17
N ALA A 234 5.17 3.21 12.48
CA ALA A 234 5.07 4.12 13.62
C ALA A 234 3.84 5.04 13.52
N LYS A 235 3.52 5.56 12.32
CA LYS A 235 2.31 6.38 12.11
C LYS A 235 1.02 5.58 12.29
N GLU A 236 1.02 4.33 11.86
CA GLU A 236 -0.14 3.44 12.01
C GLU A 236 -0.35 3.05 13.47
N VAL A 237 0.71 2.66 14.18
CA VAL A 237 0.69 2.40 15.62
C VAL A 237 0.19 3.63 16.38
N LEU A 238 0.68 4.82 16.02
CA LEU A 238 0.28 6.07 16.67
C LEU A 238 -1.22 6.36 16.48
N SER A 239 -1.73 6.16 15.26
CA SER A 239 -3.15 6.31 14.94
C SER A 239 -4.02 5.29 15.69
N ASN A 240 -3.53 4.06 15.83
CA ASN A 240 -4.21 3.02 16.59
C ASN A 240 -4.21 3.30 18.10
N LYS A 241 -3.10 3.78 18.67
CA LYS A 241 -3.04 4.23 20.07
C LYS A 241 -4.08 5.32 20.35
N ALA A 242 -4.25 6.30 19.47
CA ALA A 242 -5.29 7.32 19.63
C ALA A 242 -6.70 6.73 19.66
N ARG A 243 -7.00 5.78 18.76
CA ARG A 243 -8.30 5.07 18.76
C ARG A 243 -8.52 4.30 20.06
N LEU A 244 -7.48 3.63 20.57
CA LEU A 244 -7.56 2.89 21.84
C LEU A 244 -7.85 3.81 23.01
N VAL A 245 -7.17 4.96 23.12
CA VAL A 245 -7.44 5.96 24.17
C VAL A 245 -8.92 6.36 24.19
N ILE A 246 -9.52 6.62 23.03
CA ILE A 246 -10.94 6.96 22.94
C ILE A 246 -11.84 5.78 23.34
N ARG A 247 -11.50 4.54 22.94
CA ARG A 247 -12.26 3.35 23.33
C ARG A 247 -12.20 3.07 24.83
N ASP A 248 -11.02 3.25 25.43
CA ASP A 248 -10.78 2.97 26.85
C ASP A 248 -11.41 4.03 27.75
N ALA A 249 -11.60 5.25 27.25
CA ALA A 249 -12.33 6.30 27.94
C ALA A 249 -13.85 6.04 28.04
N VAL A 250 -14.39 5.07 27.31
CA VAL A 250 -15.82 4.76 27.27
C VAL A 250 -16.16 3.67 28.29
N ALA A 251 -16.99 4.02 29.27
CA ALA A 251 -17.54 3.08 30.26
C ALA A 251 -19.07 2.95 30.13
N LEU A 252 -19.61 1.79 30.54
CA LEU A 252 -21.06 1.59 30.65
C LEU A 252 -21.62 2.30 31.89
N THR A 253 -22.72 3.00 31.71
CA THR A 253 -23.49 3.58 32.81
C THR A 253 -24.34 2.50 33.49
N PRO A 254 -24.77 2.71 34.75
CA PRO A 254 -25.66 1.77 35.44
C PRO A 254 -26.96 1.48 34.67
N ALA A 255 -27.49 2.47 33.94
CA ALA A 255 -28.70 2.31 33.13
C ALA A 255 -28.48 1.39 31.92
N GLU A 256 -27.39 1.59 31.17
CA GLU A 256 -27.03 0.72 30.04
C GLU A 256 -26.71 -0.70 30.50
N LEU A 257 -26.12 -0.84 31.70
CA LEU A 257 -25.87 -2.14 32.32
C LEU A 257 -27.19 -2.88 32.61
N ALA A 258 -28.18 -2.17 33.17
CA ALA A 258 -29.50 -2.72 33.45
C ALA A 258 -30.25 -3.10 32.16
N GLU A 259 -30.15 -2.27 31.12
CA GLU A 259 -30.73 -2.55 29.80
C GLU A 259 -30.11 -3.79 29.16
N ALA A 260 -28.78 -3.89 29.14
CA ALA A 260 -28.05 -5.06 28.63
C ALA A 260 -28.48 -6.35 29.34
N GLN A 261 -28.63 -6.31 30.68
CA GLN A 261 -29.10 -7.45 31.47
C GLN A 261 -30.56 -7.80 31.17
N ALA A 262 -31.43 -6.80 30.98
CA ALA A 262 -32.83 -7.02 30.64
C ALA A 262 -33.01 -7.69 29.27
N LEU A 263 -32.13 -7.39 28.31
CA LEU A 263 -32.10 -8.06 27.00
C LEU A 263 -31.75 -9.55 27.13
N THR A 264 -30.87 -9.92 28.06
CA THR A 264 -30.53 -11.33 28.32
C THR A 264 -31.65 -12.08 29.04
N VAL A 265 -32.37 -11.45 29.98
CA VAL A 265 -33.49 -12.08 30.70
C VAL A 265 -34.63 -12.48 29.75
N ARG A 266 -34.78 -11.78 28.62
CA ARG A 266 -35.75 -12.14 27.57
C ARG A 266 -35.36 -13.39 26.77
N GLN A 267 -34.09 -13.77 26.79
CA GLN A 267 -33.58 -14.98 26.17
C GLN A 267 -33.44 -16.05 27.25
N THR A 268 -34.52 -16.78 27.51
CA THR A 268 -34.61 -17.73 28.63
C THR A 268 -33.70 -18.95 28.41
N GLU A 269 -32.42 -18.82 28.74
CA GLU A 269 -31.49 -19.96 28.82
C GLU A 269 -31.62 -20.63 30.20
N SER A 270 -32.03 -21.89 30.20
CA SER A 270 -32.25 -22.70 31.41
C SER A 270 -30.94 -23.20 32.06
N ASP A 271 -29.83 -23.18 31.32
CA ASP A 271 -28.51 -23.57 31.80
C ASP A 271 -27.79 -22.35 32.42
N PRO A 272 -27.46 -22.38 33.73
CA PRO A 272 -26.84 -21.24 34.41
C PRO A 272 -25.48 -20.84 33.82
N ALA A 273 -24.72 -21.78 33.26
CA ALA A 273 -23.42 -21.47 32.66
C ALA A 273 -23.60 -20.72 31.33
N LYS A 274 -24.59 -21.09 30.53
CA LYS A 274 -24.92 -20.40 29.28
C LYS A 274 -25.53 -19.03 29.54
N ALA A 275 -26.42 -18.94 30.53
CA ALA A 275 -27.01 -17.67 30.94
C ALA A 275 -25.96 -16.64 31.41
N ALA A 276 -24.91 -17.08 32.13
CA ALA A 276 -23.79 -16.21 32.48
C ALA A 276 -23.02 -15.74 31.25
N ALA A 277 -22.65 -16.67 30.35
CA ALA A 277 -21.96 -16.33 29.11
C ALA A 277 -22.78 -15.40 28.18
N ALA A 278 -24.10 -15.57 28.14
CA ALA A 278 -25.01 -14.72 27.37
C ALA A 278 -25.08 -13.30 27.96
N LYS A 279 -25.05 -13.15 29.28
CA LYS A 279 -24.96 -11.84 29.95
C LYS A 279 -23.66 -11.15 29.60
N ASP A 280 -22.53 -11.85 29.72
CA ASP A 280 -21.21 -11.29 29.42
C ASP A 280 -21.11 -10.85 27.96
N ARG A 281 -21.65 -11.63 27.01
CA ARG A 281 -21.73 -11.24 25.60
C ARG A 281 -22.59 -10.00 25.40
N ALA A 282 -23.78 -9.94 26.00
CA ALA A 282 -24.65 -8.77 25.88
C ALA A 282 -23.97 -7.50 26.43
N LEU A 283 -23.26 -7.61 27.55
CA LEU A 283 -22.47 -6.51 28.11
C LEU A 283 -21.35 -6.07 27.17
N GLN A 284 -20.60 -7.03 26.62
CA GLN A 284 -19.54 -6.76 25.65
C GLN A 284 -20.09 -6.10 24.37
N ASP A 285 -21.24 -6.56 23.88
CA ASP A 285 -21.89 -6.00 22.69
C ASP A 285 -22.31 -4.54 22.91
N VAL A 286 -22.92 -4.23 24.06
CA VAL A 286 -23.33 -2.85 24.37
C VAL A 286 -22.12 -1.96 24.57
N LEU A 287 -21.08 -2.42 25.28
CA LEU A 287 -19.83 -1.68 25.43
C LEU A 287 -19.18 -1.40 24.07
N PHE A 288 -19.09 -2.43 23.22
CA PHE A 288 -18.51 -2.33 21.90
C PHE A 288 -19.26 -1.35 21.00
N GLN A 289 -20.59 -1.41 20.97
CA GLN A 289 -21.42 -0.45 20.25
C GLN A 289 -21.18 0.98 20.74
N LYS A 290 -21.07 1.17 22.07
CA LYS A 290 -20.79 2.49 22.66
C LYS A 290 -19.40 3.00 22.28
N GLN A 291 -18.38 2.14 22.35
CA GLN A 291 -17.03 2.44 21.91
C GLN A 291 -16.97 2.84 20.43
N GLN A 292 -17.69 2.12 19.56
CA GLN A 292 -17.80 2.48 18.15
C GLN A 292 -18.46 3.85 17.93
N ARG A 293 -19.57 4.12 18.62
CA ARG A 293 -20.26 5.43 18.56
C ARG A 293 -19.35 6.56 19.02
N ALA A 294 -18.59 6.36 20.09
CA ALA A 294 -17.63 7.34 20.59
C ALA A 294 -16.54 7.63 19.55
N LEU A 295 -15.97 6.60 18.92
CA LEU A 295 -15.00 6.78 17.84
C LEU A 295 -15.57 7.55 16.65
N MET A 296 -16.80 7.24 16.22
CA MET A 296 -17.46 7.93 15.12
C MET A 296 -17.72 9.40 15.47
N ALA A 297 -18.31 9.66 16.65
CA ALA A 297 -18.58 11.03 17.10
C ALA A 297 -17.29 11.86 17.23
N TYR A 298 -16.23 11.25 17.75
CA TYR A 298 -14.93 11.91 17.85
C TYR A 298 -14.35 12.22 16.47
N THR A 299 -14.37 11.25 15.55
CA THR A 299 -13.90 11.43 14.17
C THR A 299 -14.68 12.54 13.47
N GLU A 300 -16.01 12.55 13.61
CA GLU A 300 -16.87 13.59 13.04
C GLU A 300 -16.53 14.97 13.61
N SER A 301 -16.33 15.07 14.93
CA SER A 301 -15.93 16.33 15.58
C SER A 301 -14.56 16.85 15.09
N LEU A 302 -13.63 15.95 14.76
CA LEU A 302 -12.35 16.32 14.18
C LEU A 302 -12.52 16.79 12.74
N LYS A 303 -13.32 16.08 11.94
CA LYS A 303 -13.57 16.44 10.54
C LYS A 303 -14.28 17.79 10.39
N THR A 304 -15.10 18.19 11.36
CA THR A 304 -15.72 19.53 11.35
C THR A 304 -14.75 20.65 11.74
N THR A 305 -13.71 20.33 12.51
CA THR A 305 -12.71 21.30 12.99
C THR A 305 -11.53 21.42 12.03
N LEU A 306 -11.18 20.34 11.33
CA LEU A 306 -10.05 20.27 10.42
C LEU A 306 -10.47 20.68 9.00
N PRO A 307 -9.72 21.56 8.31
CA PRO A 307 -9.96 21.82 6.90
C PRO A 307 -9.61 20.56 6.09
N ILE A 308 -10.59 19.98 5.42
CA ILE A 308 -10.41 18.82 4.52
C ILE A 308 -10.73 19.26 3.10
N THR A 309 -9.75 19.13 2.21
CA THR A 309 -9.92 19.43 0.78
C THR A 309 -9.59 18.19 -0.04
N ILE A 310 -10.45 17.83 -0.99
CA ILE A 310 -10.27 16.68 -1.88
C ILE A 310 -10.29 17.15 -3.33
N HIS A 311 -9.23 16.83 -4.05
CA HIS A 311 -9.05 17.10 -5.47
C HIS A 311 -9.51 15.89 -6.28
N ARG A 312 -10.83 15.79 -6.51
CA ARG A 312 -11.46 14.63 -7.18
C ARG A 312 -10.92 14.40 -8.60
N GLU A 313 -10.47 15.45 -9.27
CA GLU A 313 -9.84 15.42 -10.59
C GLU A 313 -8.51 14.65 -10.62
N LEU A 314 -7.94 14.33 -9.46
CA LEU A 314 -6.66 13.63 -9.33
C LEU A 314 -6.80 12.14 -8.95
N LEU A 315 -8.03 11.63 -8.86
CA LEU A 315 -8.37 10.23 -8.51
C LEU A 315 -8.28 9.26 -9.70
#